data_AF-Q7VI78-F1
#
_entry.id   AF-Q7VI78-F1
#
_cell.length_a   1.000
_cell.length_b   1.000
_cell.length_c   1.000
_cell.angle_alpha   90.00
_cell.angle_beta   90.00
_cell.angle_gamma   90.00
#
_symmetry.space_group_name_H-M   'P 1'
#
loop_
_entity.id
_entity.type
_entity.pdbx_description
1 polymer ?
#
loop_
_entity_poly.entity_id
_entity_poly.type
_entity_poly.pdbx_seq_one_letter_code
_entity_poly.pdbx_strand_id
1 'polypeptide(L)'
;MYAGCSAKNSPQDYIYRIYSRYAKGQKLDTILKSVFDRKPVTSKSKGEIITPKNKMKLQKLVKLKKQYLGDIDISNIKDLSFLFEDVDRNDFAGIENWDTSKVTTMQDMFRYSNFNENISTWDTSKVKNFSFMFEENKVFNQPIDKWDTSSATNFSCMFYQAEAFNQPIGAWNTKKATNMHYMFGYALSFCHNVGYYWDLKGVKDTDNMFREATAYNRAQKRNKWD
;
A
#
# COMPACT_ATOMS: atom_id res chain seq x y z
N MET A 1 5.38 21.34 7.98
CA MET A 1 4.58 21.23 6.74
C MET A 1 5.45 21.70 5.59
N TYR A 2 5.69 20.84 4.58
CA TYR A 2 6.38 21.26 3.35
C TYR A 2 5.44 22.09 2.49
N ALA A 3 5.90 23.26 2.03
CA ALA A 3 5.14 24.22 1.20
C ALA A 3 4.82 23.64 -0.20
N GLY A 4 3.83 22.75 -0.25
CA GLY A 4 3.46 22.01 -1.45
C GLY A 4 2.70 20.71 -1.18
N CYS A 5 2.83 20.16 0.04
CA CYS A 5 2.06 19.01 0.51
C CYS A 5 0.78 19.40 1.24
N SER A 6 0.01 20.35 0.71
CA SER A 6 -1.33 20.58 1.23
C SER A 6 -2.31 19.64 0.55
N ALA A 7 -2.98 18.81 1.36
CA ALA A 7 -4.19 18.11 0.97
C ALA A 7 -5.28 19.16 0.72
N LYS A 8 -5.23 19.84 -0.42
CA LYS A 8 -6.28 20.80 -0.81
C LYS A 8 -7.61 20.10 -1.12
N ASN A 9 -7.60 18.79 -1.28
CA ASN A 9 -8.71 17.98 -1.73
C ASN A 9 -8.95 16.85 -0.72
N SER A 10 -10.21 16.49 -0.50
CA SER A 10 -10.56 15.30 0.29
C SER A 10 -9.98 14.02 -0.36
N PRO A 11 -9.79 12.92 0.40
CA PRO A 11 -9.45 11.62 -0.20
C PRO A 11 -10.43 11.21 -1.31
N GLN A 12 -11.72 11.57 -1.19
CA GLN A 12 -12.72 11.31 -2.23
C GLN A 12 -12.47 12.11 -3.51
N ASP A 13 -12.21 13.41 -3.40
CA ASP A 13 -11.91 14.26 -4.56
C ASP A 13 -10.68 13.78 -5.32
N TYR A 14 -9.69 13.26 -4.60
CA TYR A 14 -8.47 12.76 -5.20
C TYR A 14 -8.71 11.48 -6.00
N ILE A 15 -9.38 10.51 -5.38
CA ILE A 15 -9.78 9.25 -6.02
C ILE A 15 -10.68 9.52 -7.24
N TYR A 16 -11.61 10.49 -7.15
CA TYR A 16 -12.42 10.94 -8.28
C TYR A 16 -11.57 11.44 -9.44
N ARG A 17 -10.58 12.32 -9.18
CA ARG A 17 -9.66 12.83 -10.21
C ARG A 17 -8.80 11.74 -10.84
N ILE A 18 -8.41 10.72 -10.09
CA ILE A 18 -7.73 9.56 -10.66
C ILE A 18 -8.65 8.84 -11.63
N TYR A 19 -9.80 8.35 -11.17
CA TYR A 19 -10.64 7.48 -11.98
C TYR A 19 -11.29 8.20 -13.16
N SER A 20 -11.58 9.51 -13.05
CA SER A 20 -12.09 10.31 -14.16
C SER A 20 -11.14 10.41 -15.36
N ARG A 21 -9.84 10.11 -15.19
CA ARG A 21 -8.88 10.00 -16.31
C ARG A 21 -9.05 8.73 -17.13
N TYR A 22 -9.61 7.68 -16.53
CA TYR A 22 -9.69 6.33 -17.11
C TYR A 22 -11.12 5.86 -17.39
N ALA A 23 -12.11 6.49 -16.76
CA ALA A 23 -13.53 6.18 -16.91
C ALA A 23 -14.37 7.45 -16.94
N LYS A 24 -15.51 7.41 -17.63
CA LYS A 24 -16.48 8.51 -17.72
C LYS A 24 -17.91 7.97 -17.59
N GLY A 25 -18.86 8.84 -17.23
CA GLY A 25 -20.28 8.51 -17.11
C GLY A 25 -20.53 7.33 -16.16
N GLN A 26 -21.46 6.44 -16.53
CA GLN A 26 -21.89 5.31 -15.70
C GLN A 26 -20.75 4.40 -15.25
N LYS A 27 -19.68 4.24 -16.06
CA LYS A 27 -18.51 3.45 -15.69
C LYS A 27 -17.77 4.10 -14.51
N LEU A 28 -17.60 5.43 -14.55
CA LEU A 28 -16.99 6.17 -13.45
C LEU A 28 -17.86 6.07 -12.19
N ASP A 29 -19.17 6.28 -12.31
CA ASP A 29 -20.09 6.18 -11.16
C ASP A 29 -20.06 4.79 -10.51
N THR A 30 -19.99 3.73 -11.32
CA THR A 30 -19.90 2.36 -10.83
C THR A 30 -18.60 2.12 -10.06
N ILE A 31 -17.48 2.62 -10.56
CA ILE A 31 -16.17 2.54 -9.88
C ILE A 31 -16.18 3.35 -8.58
N LEU A 32 -16.69 4.58 -8.61
CA LEU A 32 -16.71 5.42 -7.41
C LEU A 32 -17.62 4.85 -6.33
N LYS A 33 -18.77 4.27 -6.70
CA LYS A 33 -19.63 3.54 -5.76
C LYS A 33 -18.91 2.33 -5.17
N SER A 34 -18.20 1.52 -5.97
CA SER A 34 -17.46 0.38 -5.43
C SER A 34 -16.30 0.79 -4.52
N VAL A 35 -15.73 1.98 -4.74
CA VAL A 35 -14.62 2.50 -3.94
C VAL A 35 -15.10 3.20 -2.65
N PHE A 36 -16.16 4.01 -2.69
CA PHE A 36 -16.62 4.84 -1.57
C PHE A 36 -17.77 4.23 -0.77
N ASP A 37 -18.69 3.52 -1.41
CA ASP A 37 -19.88 2.98 -0.74
C ASP A 37 -19.64 1.54 -0.25
N ARG A 38 -18.42 1.27 0.23
CA ARG A 38 -18.02 -0.02 0.79
C ARG A 38 -18.79 -0.27 2.09
N LYS A 39 -19.96 -0.87 1.98
CA LYS A 39 -20.57 -1.55 3.12
C LYS A 39 -19.80 -2.86 3.33
N PRO A 40 -19.42 -3.22 4.57
CA PRO A 40 -18.97 -4.55 4.87
C PRO A 40 -20.00 -5.53 4.32
N VAL A 41 -19.61 -6.33 3.33
CA VAL A 41 -20.49 -7.34 2.73
C VAL A 41 -20.61 -8.52 3.69
N THR A 42 -19.65 -8.63 4.62
CA THR A 42 -19.47 -9.78 5.49
C THR A 42 -19.59 -9.39 6.96
N SER A 43 -20.51 -10.03 7.66
CA SER A 43 -20.56 -9.93 9.13
C SER A 43 -19.53 -10.87 9.73
N LYS A 44 -18.83 -10.41 10.77
CA LYS A 44 -17.96 -11.23 11.61
C LYS A 44 -18.67 -12.53 12.02
N SER A 45 -17.99 -13.67 11.93
CA SER A 45 -18.58 -14.94 12.38
C SER A 45 -18.86 -14.90 13.89
N LYS A 46 -19.68 -15.84 14.38
CA LYS A 46 -20.00 -15.97 15.81
C LYS A 46 -18.83 -16.52 16.66
N GLY A 47 -17.59 -16.45 16.16
CA GLY A 47 -16.38 -16.89 16.87
C GLY A 47 -15.64 -18.07 16.24
N GLU A 48 -15.87 -18.37 14.96
CA GLU A 48 -15.13 -19.43 14.26
C GLU A 48 -13.84 -18.84 13.67
N ILE A 49 -12.70 -19.16 14.29
CA ILE A 49 -11.39 -18.79 13.78
C ILE A 49 -10.88 -19.88 12.81
N ILE A 50 -10.47 -19.47 11.62
CA ILE A 50 -9.92 -20.35 10.59
C ILE A 50 -8.39 -20.18 10.57
N THR A 51 -7.66 -21.21 10.97
CA THR A 51 -6.18 -21.22 10.91
C THR A 51 -5.70 -21.99 9.68
N PRO A 52 -5.33 -21.32 8.56
CA PRO A 52 -4.79 -21.98 7.38
C PRO A 52 -3.45 -22.66 7.68
N LYS A 53 -3.36 -23.96 7.34
CA LYS A 53 -2.12 -24.75 7.53
C LYS A 53 -0.93 -24.27 6.70
N ASN A 54 -1.17 -23.50 5.64
CA ASN A 54 -0.16 -23.00 4.73
C ASN A 54 -0.68 -21.83 3.87
N LYS A 55 0.22 -21.17 3.15
CA LYS A 55 -0.08 -20.05 2.23
C LYS A 55 -1.13 -20.40 1.19
N MET A 56 -1.10 -21.60 0.60
CA MET A 56 -2.08 -22.01 -0.41
C MET A 56 -3.50 -22.05 0.15
N LYS A 57 -3.69 -22.54 1.39
CA LYS A 57 -5.00 -22.50 2.06
C LYS A 57 -5.43 -21.07 2.36
N LEU A 58 -4.51 -20.23 2.84
CA LEU A 58 -4.79 -18.81 3.07
C LEU A 58 -5.26 -18.12 1.77
N GLN A 59 -4.54 -18.30 0.67
CA GLN A 59 -4.89 -17.74 -0.64
C GLN A 59 -6.29 -18.17 -1.09
N LYS A 60 -6.69 -19.43 -0.84
CA LYS A 60 -8.05 -19.88 -1.14
C LYS A 60 -9.11 -19.17 -0.29
N LEU A 61 -8.86 -19.01 1.01
CA LEU A 61 -9.78 -18.36 1.94
C LEU A 61 -10.00 -16.89 1.59
N VAL A 62 -8.93 -16.14 1.33
CA VAL A 62 -9.03 -14.69 1.09
C VAL A 62 -9.74 -14.35 -0.23
N LYS A 63 -9.66 -15.25 -1.23
CA LYS A 63 -10.35 -15.11 -2.52
C LYS A 63 -11.87 -15.30 -2.41
N LEU A 64 -12.36 -15.90 -1.33
CA LEU A 64 -13.80 -16.01 -1.09
C LEU A 64 -14.37 -14.64 -0.73
N LYS A 65 -15.17 -14.04 -1.62
CA LYS A 65 -15.76 -12.69 -1.42
C LYS A 65 -16.59 -12.56 -0.13
N LYS A 66 -17.11 -13.67 0.39
CA LYS A 66 -17.93 -13.72 1.62
C LYS A 66 -17.14 -13.95 2.91
N GLN A 67 -15.83 -14.16 2.83
CA GLN A 67 -15.01 -14.41 4.01
C GLN A 67 -14.68 -13.09 4.72
N TYR A 68 -15.11 -12.95 5.98
CA TYR A 68 -14.61 -11.90 6.87
C TYR A 68 -13.14 -12.20 7.19
N LEU A 69 -12.24 -11.25 6.92
CA LEU A 69 -10.79 -11.51 6.99
C LEU A 69 -10.30 -11.61 8.43
N GLY A 70 -10.95 -10.91 9.37
CA GLY A 70 -10.58 -10.94 10.79
C GLY A 70 -10.80 -12.29 11.47
N ASP A 71 -11.53 -13.22 10.85
CA ASP A 71 -11.70 -14.59 11.33
C ASP A 71 -10.55 -15.52 10.89
N ILE A 72 -9.63 -15.05 10.06
CA ILE A 72 -8.50 -15.84 9.58
C ILE A 72 -7.28 -15.59 10.47
N ASP A 73 -6.85 -16.62 11.19
CA ASP A 73 -5.62 -16.58 11.99
C ASP A 73 -4.39 -16.83 11.11
N ILE A 74 -3.68 -15.76 10.79
CA ILE A 74 -2.45 -15.81 10.00
C ILE A 74 -1.17 -15.86 10.84
N SER A 75 -1.26 -16.01 12.17
CA SER A 75 -0.12 -15.87 13.11
C SER A 75 1.04 -16.84 12.86
N ASN A 76 0.84 -17.89 12.05
CA ASN A 76 1.87 -18.86 11.66
C ASN A 76 2.34 -18.71 10.20
N ILE A 77 1.79 -17.76 9.44
CA ILE A 77 2.11 -17.52 8.04
C ILE A 77 3.28 -16.53 7.95
N LYS A 78 4.33 -16.93 7.24
CA LYS A 78 5.53 -16.10 7.02
C LYS A 78 5.55 -15.38 5.67
N ASP A 79 4.68 -15.78 4.76
CA ASP A 79 4.67 -15.32 3.37
C ASP A 79 3.25 -14.91 2.97
N LEU A 80 3.05 -13.60 2.82
CA LEU A 80 1.80 -13.00 2.35
C LEU A 80 1.90 -12.55 0.88
N SER A 81 2.92 -13.00 0.15
CA SER A 81 3.13 -12.53 -1.21
C SER A 81 1.97 -12.97 -2.12
N PHE A 82 1.52 -12.08 -3.01
CA PHE A 82 0.43 -12.32 -3.98
C PHE A 82 -0.93 -12.67 -3.35
N LEU A 83 -1.19 -12.31 -2.09
CA LEU A 83 -2.43 -12.71 -1.41
C LEU A 83 -3.69 -12.05 -2.00
N PHE A 84 -3.57 -10.77 -2.32
CA PHE A 84 -4.62 -9.93 -2.91
C PHE A 84 -4.16 -9.26 -4.21
N GLU A 85 -3.25 -9.90 -4.96
CA GLU A 85 -2.90 -9.45 -6.32
C GLU A 85 -4.11 -9.61 -7.24
N ASP A 86 -4.46 -8.54 -7.95
CA ASP A 86 -5.51 -8.49 -8.99
C ASP A 86 -6.85 -9.12 -8.54
N VAL A 87 -7.23 -8.88 -7.28
CA VAL A 87 -8.47 -9.40 -6.73
C VAL A 87 -9.66 -8.48 -6.99
N ASP A 88 -10.77 -9.07 -7.43
CA ASP A 88 -12.09 -8.42 -7.49
C ASP A 88 -12.80 -8.41 -6.11
N ARG A 89 -12.02 -8.23 -5.03
CA ARG A 89 -12.51 -8.08 -3.65
C ARG A 89 -12.52 -6.60 -3.31
N ASN A 90 -13.66 -6.11 -2.80
CA ASN A 90 -13.83 -4.72 -2.37
C ASN A 90 -14.08 -4.56 -0.86
N ASP A 91 -14.29 -5.66 -0.13
CA ASP A 91 -14.42 -5.70 1.32
C ASP A 91 -13.17 -6.36 1.90
N PHE A 92 -12.48 -5.67 2.81
CA PHE A 92 -11.28 -6.17 3.49
C PHE A 92 -11.44 -6.11 5.01
N ALA A 93 -12.67 -6.01 5.51
CA ALA A 93 -12.93 -5.84 6.93
C ALA A 93 -12.29 -6.94 7.79
N GLY A 94 -11.69 -6.52 8.91
CA GLY A 94 -11.04 -7.38 9.89
C GLY A 94 -9.55 -7.63 9.62
N ILE A 95 -9.04 -7.27 8.45
CA ILE A 95 -7.62 -7.47 8.09
C ILE A 95 -6.66 -6.66 8.97
N GLU A 96 -7.13 -5.56 9.56
CA GLU A 96 -6.40 -4.72 10.51
C GLU A 96 -6.03 -5.47 11.81
N ASN A 97 -6.70 -6.59 12.09
CA ASN A 97 -6.51 -7.41 13.27
C ASN A 97 -5.54 -8.60 13.03
N TRP A 98 -4.99 -8.74 11.83
CA TRP A 98 -4.06 -9.81 11.51
C TRP A 98 -2.74 -9.67 12.30
N ASP A 99 -2.31 -10.76 12.93
CA ASP A 99 -0.97 -10.87 13.53
C ASP A 99 0.08 -11.09 12.42
N THR A 100 0.76 -10.03 12.02
CA THR A 100 1.82 -10.05 11.01
C THR A 100 3.21 -10.27 11.59
N SER A 101 3.36 -10.51 12.90
CA SER A 101 4.66 -10.53 13.60
C SER A 101 5.61 -11.63 13.13
N LYS A 102 5.13 -12.64 12.38
CA LYS A 102 5.96 -13.68 11.75
C LYS A 102 6.17 -13.50 10.25
N VAL A 103 5.54 -12.50 9.63
CA VAL A 103 5.61 -12.26 8.19
C VAL A 103 6.99 -11.76 7.80
N THR A 104 7.53 -12.33 6.72
CA THR A 104 8.87 -12.02 6.20
C THR A 104 8.85 -11.48 4.78
N THR A 105 7.73 -11.62 4.06
CA THR A 105 7.53 -11.08 2.71
C THR A 105 6.06 -10.71 2.51
N MET A 106 5.86 -9.54 1.91
CA MET A 106 4.56 -8.99 1.50
C MET A 106 4.59 -8.61 0.01
N GLN A 107 5.49 -9.24 -0.75
CA GLN A 107 5.68 -8.98 -2.18
C GLN A 107 4.36 -9.08 -2.95
N ASP A 108 4.05 -8.09 -3.79
CA ASP A 108 2.84 -8.07 -4.65
C ASP A 108 1.50 -8.20 -3.87
N MET A 109 1.49 -8.07 -2.54
CA MET A 109 0.34 -8.47 -1.73
C MET A 109 -0.96 -7.77 -2.12
N PHE A 110 -0.91 -6.49 -2.50
CA PHE A 110 -2.08 -5.67 -2.87
C PHE A 110 -1.96 -5.09 -4.27
N ARG A 111 -1.10 -5.66 -5.12
CA ARG A 111 -0.88 -5.20 -6.48
C ARG A 111 -2.17 -5.24 -7.31
N TYR A 112 -2.44 -4.21 -8.08
CA TYR A 112 -3.69 -4.03 -8.86
C TYR A 112 -5.01 -4.06 -8.05
N SER A 113 -4.96 -4.12 -6.73
CA SER A 113 -6.17 -4.18 -5.90
C SER A 113 -6.75 -2.79 -5.63
N ASN A 114 -8.01 -2.76 -5.16
CA ASN A 114 -8.62 -1.55 -4.60
C ASN A 114 -8.40 -1.43 -3.08
N PHE A 115 -7.38 -2.07 -2.52
CA PHE A 115 -7.16 -2.11 -1.08
C PHE A 115 -6.87 -0.71 -0.50
N ASN A 116 -7.56 -0.33 0.59
CA ASN A 116 -7.34 0.94 1.28
C ASN A 116 -7.73 0.89 2.77
N GLU A 117 -7.61 -0.27 3.42
CA GLU A 117 -7.90 -0.40 4.86
C GLU A 117 -6.70 0.01 5.72
N ASN A 118 -6.98 0.51 6.92
CA ASN A 118 -5.94 0.92 7.85
C ASN A 118 -5.13 -0.29 8.34
N ILE A 119 -3.85 -0.31 8.01
CA ILE A 119 -2.87 -1.35 8.39
C ILE A 119 -1.70 -0.77 9.18
N SER A 120 -1.92 0.38 9.83
CA SER A 120 -0.93 1.02 10.70
C SER A 120 -0.54 0.18 11.92
N THR A 121 -1.36 -0.80 12.29
CA THR A 121 -1.17 -1.72 13.43
C THR A 121 -0.31 -2.93 13.11
N TRP A 122 -0.02 -3.20 11.83
CA TRP A 122 0.76 -4.37 11.43
C TRP A 122 2.22 -4.27 11.91
N ASP A 123 2.71 -5.38 12.48
CA ASP A 123 4.14 -5.56 12.75
C ASP A 123 4.87 -5.94 11.46
N THR A 124 5.72 -5.05 10.99
CA THR A 124 6.55 -5.22 9.79
C THR A 124 8.02 -5.50 10.09
N SER A 125 8.41 -5.61 11.36
CA SER A 125 9.81 -5.66 11.82
C SER A 125 10.63 -6.80 11.22
N LYS A 126 9.98 -7.86 10.73
CA LYS A 126 10.61 -9.03 10.09
C LYS A 126 10.47 -9.06 8.57
N VAL A 127 9.71 -8.14 7.98
CA VAL A 127 9.47 -8.12 6.54
C VAL A 127 10.74 -7.66 5.82
N LYS A 128 11.23 -8.51 4.92
CA LYS A 128 12.43 -8.26 4.10
C LYS A 128 12.08 -7.75 2.72
N ASN A 129 10.95 -8.20 2.18
CA ASN A 129 10.54 -7.89 0.81
C ASN A 129 9.16 -7.23 0.76
N PHE A 130 9.15 -5.97 0.31
CA PHE A 130 7.96 -5.16 0.03
C PHE A 130 7.77 -4.90 -1.47
N SER A 131 8.56 -5.54 -2.34
CA SER A 131 8.53 -5.28 -3.77
C SER A 131 7.11 -5.40 -4.33
N PHE A 132 6.70 -4.43 -5.13
CA PHE A 132 5.38 -4.40 -5.79
C PHE A 132 4.16 -4.41 -4.85
N MET A 133 4.32 -4.29 -3.51
CA MET A 133 3.22 -4.51 -2.57
C MET A 133 1.95 -3.71 -2.88
N PHE A 134 2.09 -2.45 -3.29
CA PHE A 134 0.99 -1.56 -3.69
C PHE A 134 1.13 -1.09 -5.14
N GLU A 135 1.87 -1.81 -6.00
CA GLU A 135 1.99 -1.46 -7.40
C GLU A 135 0.60 -1.41 -8.05
N GLU A 136 0.30 -0.31 -8.76
CA GLU A 136 -0.99 -0.06 -9.43
C GLU A 136 -2.21 -0.10 -8.49
N ASN A 137 -2.02 -0.10 -7.16
CA ASN A 137 -3.09 0.19 -6.22
C ASN A 137 -3.33 1.69 -6.19
N LYS A 138 -4.21 2.14 -7.08
CA LYS A 138 -4.45 3.56 -7.35
C LYS A 138 -5.05 4.34 -6.19
N VAL A 139 -5.63 3.66 -5.20
CA VAL A 139 -6.43 4.27 -4.13
C VAL A 139 -5.79 4.20 -2.75
N PHE A 140 -4.75 3.38 -2.57
CA PHE A 140 -4.11 3.20 -1.27
C PHE A 140 -3.48 4.51 -0.76
N ASN A 141 -3.91 4.94 0.42
CA ASN A 141 -3.39 6.14 1.08
C ASN A 141 -3.57 6.08 2.61
N GLN A 142 -3.30 4.92 3.21
CA GLN A 142 -3.43 4.72 4.67
C GLN A 142 -2.10 4.95 5.38
N PRO A 143 -2.12 5.44 6.64
CA PRO A 143 -0.90 5.75 7.37
C PRO A 143 -0.07 4.47 7.60
N ILE A 144 1.19 4.54 7.18
CA ILE A 144 2.20 3.48 7.33
C ILE A 144 3.55 4.06 7.80
N ASP A 145 3.54 5.28 8.31
CA ASP A 145 4.70 5.99 8.86
C ASP A 145 5.33 5.25 10.05
N LYS A 146 4.52 4.47 10.79
CA LYS A 146 4.93 3.71 11.97
C LYS A 146 5.48 2.31 11.69
N TRP A 147 5.52 1.88 10.43
CA TRP A 147 6.07 0.58 10.09
C TRP A 147 7.57 0.48 10.40
N ASP A 148 7.98 -0.58 11.08
CA ASP A 148 9.39 -0.93 11.24
C ASP A 148 9.90 -1.55 9.94
N THR A 149 10.75 -0.80 9.25
CA THR A 149 11.37 -1.17 7.97
C THR A 149 12.83 -1.59 8.11
N SER A 150 13.34 -1.72 9.35
CA SER A 150 14.77 -1.97 9.64
C SER A 150 15.29 -3.34 9.16
N SER A 151 14.41 -4.27 8.78
CA SER A 151 14.74 -5.56 8.18
C SER A 151 14.60 -5.59 6.65
N ALA A 152 13.99 -4.56 6.06
CA ALA A 152 13.66 -4.53 4.65
C ALA A 152 14.89 -4.34 3.77
N THR A 153 14.99 -5.15 2.72
CA THR A 153 16.08 -5.08 1.74
C THR A 153 15.59 -4.70 0.35
N ASN A 154 14.30 -4.89 0.05
CA ASN A 154 13.72 -4.62 -1.25
C ASN A 154 12.39 -3.84 -1.15
N PHE A 155 12.37 -2.67 -1.79
CA PHE A 155 11.21 -1.77 -1.94
C PHE A 155 10.88 -1.50 -3.43
N SER A 156 11.47 -2.26 -4.35
CA SER A 156 11.30 -2.03 -5.80
C SER A 156 9.83 -1.98 -6.18
N CYS A 157 9.44 -0.93 -6.88
CA CYS A 157 8.09 -0.68 -7.37
C CYS A 157 6.99 -0.70 -6.28
N MET A 158 7.31 -0.59 -4.99
CA MET A 158 6.33 -0.73 -3.90
C MET A 158 5.11 0.19 -4.07
N PHE A 159 5.31 1.42 -4.55
CA PHE A 159 4.26 2.40 -4.84
C PHE A 159 4.27 2.83 -6.32
N TYR A 160 4.79 1.98 -7.21
CA TYR A 160 4.77 2.29 -8.65
C TYR A 160 3.32 2.41 -9.13
N GLN A 161 2.97 3.54 -9.72
CA GLN A 161 1.59 3.90 -10.11
C GLN A 161 0.56 3.84 -8.97
N ALA A 162 0.98 3.88 -7.70
CA ALA A 162 0.09 4.07 -6.55
C ALA A 162 -0.32 5.55 -6.45
N GLU A 163 -1.18 5.98 -7.37
CA GLU A 163 -1.41 7.39 -7.66
C GLU A 163 -1.88 8.21 -6.45
N ALA A 164 -2.63 7.61 -5.51
CA ALA A 164 -3.13 8.26 -4.30
C ALA A 164 -2.20 8.27 -3.09
N PHE A 165 -1.12 7.51 -3.13
CA PHE A 165 -0.24 7.40 -1.98
C PHE A 165 0.43 8.74 -1.66
N ASN A 166 0.19 9.26 -0.45
CA ASN A 166 0.74 10.54 0.00
C ASN A 166 0.96 10.59 1.53
N GLN A 167 1.59 9.55 2.07
CA GLN A 167 1.86 9.45 3.52
C GLN A 167 3.30 9.86 3.87
N PRO A 168 3.53 10.43 5.07
CA PRO A 168 4.83 10.94 5.50
C PRO A 168 5.75 9.81 5.98
N ILE A 169 6.26 8.99 5.06
CA ILE A 169 7.15 7.83 5.34
C ILE A 169 8.63 8.19 5.52
N GLY A 170 8.92 9.45 5.88
CA GLY A 170 10.30 9.89 6.12
C GLY A 170 10.98 9.19 7.30
N ALA A 171 10.21 8.66 8.25
CA ALA A 171 10.72 7.99 9.44
C ALA A 171 11.20 6.53 9.22
N TRP A 172 11.03 5.99 8.01
CA TRP A 172 11.45 4.62 7.70
C TRP A 172 12.97 4.42 7.79
N ASN A 173 13.37 3.25 8.29
CA ASN A 173 14.77 2.86 8.37
C ASN A 173 15.19 2.12 7.10
N THR A 174 15.94 2.79 6.24
CA THR A 174 16.37 2.25 4.94
C THR A 174 17.80 1.70 4.94
N LYS A 175 18.45 1.58 6.10
CA LYS A 175 19.88 1.21 6.19
C LYS A 175 20.22 -0.12 5.51
N LYS A 176 19.27 -1.07 5.47
CA LYS A 176 19.43 -2.39 4.82
C LYS A 176 18.88 -2.45 3.40
N ALA A 177 18.26 -1.38 2.92
CA ALA A 177 17.67 -1.35 1.59
C ALA A 177 18.77 -1.50 0.53
N THR A 178 18.53 -2.40 -0.42
CA THR A 178 19.44 -2.63 -1.57
C THR A 178 18.79 -2.30 -2.91
N ASN A 179 17.45 -2.25 -2.97
CA ASN A 179 16.71 -1.97 -4.19
C ASN A 179 15.50 -1.08 -3.90
N MET A 180 15.44 0.07 -4.59
CA MET A 180 14.34 1.04 -4.61
C MET A 180 13.96 1.46 -6.03
N HIS A 181 14.30 0.63 -7.03
CA HIS A 181 13.92 0.80 -8.43
C HIS A 181 12.44 1.15 -8.56
N TYR A 182 12.12 2.27 -9.23
CA TYR A 182 10.75 2.73 -9.46
C TYR A 182 9.84 2.84 -8.22
N MET A 183 10.39 2.90 -7.00
CA MET A 183 9.59 2.82 -5.76
C MET A 183 8.38 3.78 -5.75
N PHE A 184 8.53 4.99 -6.27
CA PHE A 184 7.46 6.00 -6.42
C PHE A 184 7.25 6.42 -7.88
N GLY A 185 7.68 5.61 -8.84
CA GLY A 185 7.46 5.93 -10.26
C GLY A 185 5.96 6.10 -10.51
N TYR A 186 5.56 7.22 -11.10
CA TYR A 186 4.17 7.58 -11.35
C TYR A 186 3.26 7.64 -10.10
N ALA A 187 3.83 7.76 -8.89
CA ALA A 187 3.07 8.05 -7.67
C ALA A 187 2.70 9.55 -7.63
N LEU A 188 1.61 9.92 -8.32
CA LEU A 188 1.34 11.30 -8.71
C LEU A 188 1.08 12.26 -7.55
N SER A 189 0.54 11.77 -6.43
CA SER A 189 0.31 12.58 -5.23
C SER A 189 1.46 12.67 -4.27
N PHE A 190 2.38 11.70 -4.31
CA PHE A 190 3.46 11.64 -3.33
C PHE A 190 4.29 12.91 -3.40
N CYS A 191 4.42 13.62 -2.27
CA CYS A 191 5.14 14.91 -2.23
C CYS A 191 6.07 15.06 -1.01
N HIS A 192 6.10 14.08 -0.10
CA HIS A 192 6.87 14.16 1.13
C HIS A 192 8.37 14.01 0.86
N ASN A 193 9.19 14.78 1.58
CA ASN A 193 10.64 14.65 1.50
C ASN A 193 11.10 13.40 2.27
N VAL A 194 11.72 12.46 1.55
CA VAL A 194 12.28 11.23 2.11
C VAL A 194 13.80 11.19 2.03
N GLY A 195 14.40 11.83 1.01
CA GLY A 195 15.84 11.72 0.72
C GLY A 195 16.74 12.31 1.80
N TYR A 196 16.24 13.23 2.64
CA TYR A 196 17.01 13.76 3.78
C TYR A 196 17.12 12.76 4.95
N TYR A 197 16.12 11.90 5.13
CA TYR A 197 16.02 11.02 6.29
C TYR A 197 16.49 9.59 6.00
N TRP A 198 16.46 9.18 4.73
CA TRP A 198 16.81 7.82 4.32
C TRP A 198 18.32 7.65 4.15
N ASP A 199 18.86 6.57 4.71
CA ASP A 199 20.22 6.11 4.40
C ASP A 199 20.18 5.32 3.10
N LEU A 200 20.74 5.90 2.03
CA LEU A 200 20.79 5.31 0.70
C LEU A 200 22.14 4.69 0.35
N LYS A 201 23.13 4.71 1.26
CA LYS A 201 24.51 4.25 0.96
C LYS A 201 24.58 2.78 0.56
N GLY A 202 23.64 1.97 1.06
CA GLY A 202 23.53 0.54 0.74
C GLY A 202 22.68 0.21 -0.49
N VAL A 203 21.98 1.20 -1.06
CA VAL A 203 21.05 0.97 -2.17
C VAL A 203 21.83 0.87 -3.49
N LYS A 204 21.66 -0.25 -4.19
CA LYS A 204 22.33 -0.54 -5.46
C LYS A 204 21.57 -0.04 -6.67
N ASP A 205 20.24 0.03 -6.55
CA ASP A 205 19.35 0.44 -7.63
C ASP A 205 18.31 1.43 -7.09
N THR A 206 18.42 2.68 -7.56
CA THR A 206 17.43 3.75 -7.36
C THR A 206 16.89 4.26 -8.70
N ASP A 207 17.07 3.49 -9.77
CA ASP A 207 16.71 3.92 -11.11
C ASP A 207 15.22 4.23 -11.17
N ASN A 208 14.91 5.40 -11.73
CA ASN A 208 13.55 5.88 -11.91
C ASN A 208 12.69 5.93 -10.64
N MET A 209 13.31 5.95 -9.45
CA MET A 209 12.62 5.95 -8.15
C MET A 209 11.49 7.00 -8.06
N PHE A 210 11.67 8.18 -8.66
CA PHE A 210 10.68 9.27 -8.71
C PHE A 210 10.27 9.65 -10.15
N ARG A 211 10.41 8.73 -11.12
CA ARG A 211 10.02 9.00 -12.51
C ARG A 211 8.54 9.37 -12.55
N GLU A 212 8.20 10.52 -13.12
CA GLU A 212 6.82 11.02 -13.19
C GLU A 212 6.08 11.17 -11.84
N ALA A 213 6.78 11.16 -10.71
CA ALA A 213 6.21 11.53 -9.40
C ALA A 213 5.99 13.05 -9.33
N THR A 214 4.99 13.55 -10.08
CA THR A 214 4.91 14.99 -10.42
C THR A 214 4.79 15.91 -9.21
N ALA A 215 4.08 15.50 -8.15
CA ALA A 215 3.97 16.30 -6.93
C ALA A 215 5.32 16.39 -6.19
N TYR A 216 6.02 15.28 -6.02
CA TYR A 216 7.37 15.23 -5.45
C TYR A 216 8.34 16.09 -6.26
N ASN A 217 8.40 15.90 -7.57
CA ASN A 217 9.33 16.62 -8.45
C ASN A 217 9.07 18.13 -8.45
N ARG A 218 7.81 18.58 -8.27
CA ARG A 218 7.47 20.00 -8.06
C ARG A 218 7.89 20.49 -6.68
N ALA A 219 7.67 19.71 -5.62
CA ALA A 219 8.02 20.08 -4.25
C ALA A 219 9.55 20.26 -4.10
N GLN A 220 10.35 19.35 -4.65
CA GLN A 220 11.81 19.44 -4.60
C GLN A 220 12.38 20.63 -5.36
N LYS A 221 11.70 21.09 -6.43
CA LYS A 221 12.12 22.30 -7.16
C LYS A 221 11.92 23.57 -6.34
N ARG A 222 10.88 23.65 -5.50
CA ARG A 222 10.60 24.84 -4.69
C ARG A 222 11.61 25.00 -3.54
N ASN A 223 11.99 23.89 -2.91
CA ASN A 223 12.95 23.89 -1.81
C ASN A 223 14.41 24.21 -2.21
N LYS A 224 14.70 24.44 -3.51
CA LYS A 224 16.03 24.84 -3.99
C LYS A 224 16.23 26.36 -4.11
N TRP A 225 15.18 27.15 -3.89
CA TRP A 225 15.18 28.61 -4.06
C TRP A 225 14.89 29.40 -2.78
N ASP A 226 14.82 28.71 -1.63
CA ASP A 226 14.74 29.27 -0.28
C ASP A 226 16.06 28.98 0.45
#